data_AF-A0A522DRD5-F1
#
_entry.id   AF-A0A522DRD5-F1
#
_cell.length_a   1.000
_cell.length_b   1.000
_cell.length_c   1.000
_cell.angle_alpha   90.00
_cell.angle_beta   90.00
_cell.angle_gamma   90.00
#
_symmetry.space_group_name_H-M   'P 1'
#
loop_
_entity.id
_entity.type
_entity.pdbx_description
1 polymer ?
#
loop_
_entity_poly.entity_id
_entity_poly.type
_entity_poly.pdbx_seq_one_letter_code
_entity_poly.pdbx_strand_id
1 'polypeptide(L)'
;MMSRPLHWFDHIWNAVGTSCARECCAMFVLRRDLSVLKHLQAGTRVLVGPSDLFGSHVPDPIIRDILLIMARNPRLRFRVLTRNAYRMEQWFGCWASSELQQMVEDWPLVNVELGVLIRDQDSADSYVGALVATPAQHRFIVVDRLKGEVDLEEMTCPAGVYSQDQMRACSICVGTEPPICQDGNYNALREGIDEVILAAPVLGPGHSDEPAWRGNIIGQCNKNNVSIFRPRPPNP
;
A
#
# COMPACT_ATOMS: atom_id res chain seq x y z
N MET A 1 1.90 -18.19 26.90
CA MET A 1 1.18 -17.51 25.80
C MET A 1 1.65 -16.06 25.77
N MET A 2 2.68 -15.74 24.99
CA MET A 2 3.12 -14.36 24.82
C MET A 2 2.10 -13.64 23.93
N SER A 3 1.50 -12.57 24.44
CA SER A 3 0.58 -11.75 23.65
C SER A 3 1.33 -11.22 22.45
N ARG A 4 0.92 -11.61 21.24
CA ARG A 4 1.43 -11.00 20.01
C ARG A 4 1.20 -9.48 20.13
N PRO A 5 2.21 -8.64 19.95
CA PRO A 5 1.97 -7.21 19.88
C PRO A 5 1.01 -6.96 18.71
N LEU A 6 -0.07 -6.23 19.00
CA LEU A 6 -1.18 -5.93 18.08
C LEU A 6 -0.73 -4.92 17.02
N HIS A 7 0.20 -5.34 16.17
CA HIS A 7 0.63 -4.65 14.98
C HIS A 7 -0.18 -5.19 13.80
N TRP A 8 -0.45 -4.32 12.83
CA TRP A 8 -1.12 -4.68 11.57
C TRP A 8 -0.21 -5.50 10.62
N PHE A 9 1.01 -5.82 11.07
CA PHE A 9 1.98 -6.71 10.48
C PHE A 9 2.71 -7.48 11.61
N ASP A 10 3.39 -8.57 11.27
CA ASP A 10 4.10 -9.41 12.24
C ASP A 10 5.63 -9.27 12.15
N HIS A 11 6.15 -8.87 10.98
CA HIS A 11 7.58 -8.66 10.72
C HIS A 11 7.80 -7.49 9.76
N ILE A 12 8.97 -6.82 9.83
CA ILE A 12 9.39 -5.78 8.88
C ILE A 12 10.53 -6.31 8.01
N TRP A 13 10.43 -6.16 6.69
CA TRP A 13 11.49 -6.50 5.74
C TRP A 13 11.88 -5.27 4.92
N ASN A 14 13.09 -4.76 5.15
CA ASN A 14 13.62 -3.63 4.40
C ASN A 14 14.35 -4.10 3.12
N ALA A 15 13.57 -4.32 2.07
CA ALA A 15 14.08 -4.90 0.82
C ALA A 15 15.08 -3.98 0.10
N VAL A 16 14.90 -2.66 0.17
CA VAL A 16 15.72 -1.67 -0.59
C VAL A 16 16.70 -0.86 0.27
N GLY A 17 16.59 -0.94 1.61
CA GLY A 17 17.47 -0.29 2.59
C GLY A 17 17.40 1.24 2.58
N THR A 18 17.96 1.88 3.61
CA THR A 18 18.19 3.33 3.62
C THR A 18 19.61 3.57 3.12
N SER A 19 19.80 4.26 2.00
CA SER A 19 21.15 4.59 1.54
C SER A 19 21.82 5.50 2.58
N CYS A 20 22.94 5.05 3.13
CA CYS A 20 23.88 5.91 3.84
C CYS A 20 24.49 6.91 2.84
N ALA A 21 24.60 8.18 3.25
CA ALA A 21 24.98 9.33 2.44
C ALA A 21 26.49 9.41 2.11
N ARG A 22 27.12 8.33 1.64
CA ARG A 22 28.50 8.39 1.13
C ARG A 22 28.66 7.55 -0.14
N GLU A 23 28.93 8.26 -1.23
CA GLU A 23 29.68 7.86 -2.43
C GLU A 23 29.97 6.36 -2.59
N CYS A 24 28.97 5.61 -3.08
CA CYS A 24 29.17 4.40 -3.90
C CYS A 24 27.86 4.10 -4.65
N CYS A 25 27.53 4.98 -5.60
CA CYS A 25 26.46 4.78 -6.57
C CYS A 25 26.93 3.81 -7.67
N ALA A 26 26.96 2.52 -7.36
CA ALA A 26 26.88 1.37 -8.28
C ALA A 26 27.21 0.10 -7.46
N MET A 27 26.42 -0.97 -7.59
CA MET A 27 26.60 -2.29 -6.94
C MET A 27 26.10 -2.54 -5.51
N PHE A 28 25.00 -1.96 -5.03
CA PHE A 28 24.43 -2.43 -3.75
C PHE A 28 22.92 -2.60 -3.79
N VAL A 29 22.44 -3.57 -4.57
CA VAL A 29 21.02 -3.94 -4.54
C VAL A 29 20.72 -5.45 -4.54
N LEU A 30 21.72 -6.33 -4.53
CA LEU A 30 21.46 -7.78 -4.50
C LEU A 30 22.30 -8.53 -3.47
N ARG A 31 22.20 -8.15 -2.19
CA ARG A 31 22.35 -9.06 -1.02
C ARG A 31 21.64 -8.46 0.19
N ARG A 32 20.32 -8.62 0.30
CA ARG A 32 19.56 -8.33 1.53
C ARG A 32 18.66 -9.50 1.91
N ASP A 33 19.36 -10.46 2.49
CA ASP A 33 18.92 -11.47 3.42
C ASP A 33 17.53 -12.12 3.23
N LEU A 34 17.40 -12.92 2.17
CA LEU A 34 16.30 -13.89 2.07
C LEU A 34 16.28 -14.87 3.25
N SER A 35 17.36 -15.01 4.04
CA SER A 35 17.34 -15.91 5.20
C SER A 35 16.31 -15.47 6.24
N VAL A 36 16.12 -14.16 6.41
CA VAL A 36 15.05 -13.62 7.27
C VAL A 36 13.71 -14.20 6.85
N LEU A 37 13.37 -14.13 5.56
CA LEU A 37 12.10 -14.64 5.07
C LEU A 37 12.00 -16.17 5.25
N LYS A 38 13.07 -16.91 4.98
CA LYS A 38 13.11 -18.39 5.10
C LYS A 38 12.70 -18.91 6.48
N HIS A 39 13.00 -18.19 7.55
CA HIS A 39 12.70 -18.62 8.92
C HIS A 39 11.33 -18.21 9.45
N LEU A 40 10.61 -17.33 8.73
CA LEU A 40 9.26 -16.92 9.12
C LEU A 40 8.28 -18.09 9.01
N GLN A 41 7.21 -18.06 9.80
CA GLN A 41 6.17 -19.09 9.76
C GLN A 41 5.20 -18.82 8.60
N ALA A 42 4.47 -19.85 8.16
CA ALA A 42 3.39 -19.64 7.19
C ALA A 42 2.30 -18.72 7.78
N GLY A 43 1.75 -17.83 6.96
CA GLY A 43 0.76 -16.83 7.36
C GLY A 43 1.33 -15.57 8.02
N THR A 44 2.66 -15.46 8.20
CA THR A 44 3.28 -14.23 8.71
C THR A 44 3.03 -13.06 7.74
N ARG A 45 2.51 -11.95 8.27
CA ARG A 45 2.35 -10.67 7.56
C ARG A 45 3.65 -9.87 7.64
N VAL A 46 4.28 -9.63 6.50
CA VAL A 46 5.56 -8.95 6.38
C VAL A 46 5.34 -7.56 5.81
N LEU A 47 5.56 -6.51 6.60
CA LEU A 47 5.62 -5.15 6.10
C LEU A 47 6.90 -4.94 5.30
N VAL A 48 6.77 -4.50 4.05
CA VAL A 48 7.89 -4.15 3.18
C VAL A 48 8.22 -2.68 3.41
N GLY A 49 9.31 -2.41 4.13
CA GLY A 49 9.68 -1.08 4.61
C GLY A 49 10.81 -1.14 5.66
N PRO A 50 11.25 -0.01 6.26
CA PRO A 50 10.68 1.34 6.18
C PRO A 50 11.06 2.15 4.94
N SER A 51 12.01 1.68 4.13
CA SER A 51 12.34 2.35 2.86
C SER A 51 11.27 2.09 1.82
N ASP A 52 10.96 3.12 1.02
CA ASP A 52 9.91 3.05 0.02
C ASP A 52 10.39 2.27 -1.20
N LEU A 53 9.77 1.11 -1.47
CA LEU A 53 10.08 0.25 -2.62
C LEU A 53 9.94 0.99 -3.95
N PHE A 54 8.99 1.91 -4.05
CA PHE A 54 8.76 2.73 -5.25
C PHE A 54 9.42 4.12 -5.14
N GLY A 55 10.34 4.32 -4.19
CA GLY A 55 11.10 5.56 -4.10
C GLY A 55 12.01 5.75 -5.32
N SER A 56 12.22 6.99 -5.78
CA SER A 56 13.03 7.33 -6.98
C SER A 56 14.44 6.73 -7.01
N HIS A 57 15.00 6.40 -5.84
CA HIS A 57 16.30 5.77 -5.66
C HIS A 57 16.35 4.27 -5.99
N VAL A 58 15.20 3.60 -6.14
CA VAL A 58 15.11 2.17 -6.45
C VAL A 58 14.98 1.99 -7.96
N PRO A 59 15.90 1.30 -8.66
CA PRO A 59 15.77 1.02 -10.09
C PRO A 59 14.66 0.00 -10.40
N ASP A 60 14.00 0.10 -11.56
CA ASP A 60 12.88 -0.79 -11.91
C ASP A 60 13.22 -2.29 -11.92
N PRO A 61 14.41 -2.75 -12.39
CA PRO A 61 14.78 -4.17 -12.30
C PRO A 61 14.80 -4.70 -10.86
N ILE A 62 15.08 -3.83 -9.88
CA ILE A 62 15.10 -4.20 -8.47
C ILE A 62 13.68 -4.36 -7.93
N ILE A 63 12.77 -3.48 -8.33
CA ILE A 63 11.35 -3.59 -7.98
C ILE A 63 10.81 -4.92 -8.50
N ARG A 64 11.13 -5.27 -9.76
CA ARG A 64 10.79 -6.57 -10.38
C ARG A 64 11.33 -7.75 -9.56
N ASP A 65 12.63 -7.76 -9.25
CA ASP A 65 13.27 -8.87 -8.54
C ASP A 65 12.68 -9.05 -7.13
N ILE A 66 12.36 -7.96 -6.45
CA ILE A 66 11.71 -7.97 -5.12
C ILE A 66 10.28 -8.54 -5.21
N LEU A 67 9.50 -8.13 -6.21
CA LEU A 67 8.15 -8.67 -6.42
C LEU A 67 8.18 -10.16 -6.81
N LEU A 68 9.17 -10.59 -7.60
CA LEU A 68 9.41 -12.01 -7.89
C LEU A 68 9.74 -12.81 -6.61
N ILE A 69 10.51 -12.24 -5.69
CA ILE A 69 10.76 -12.85 -4.39
C ILE A 69 9.44 -13.01 -3.62
N MET A 70 8.58 -11.99 -3.61
CA MET A 70 7.29 -12.06 -2.94
C MET A 70 6.40 -13.15 -3.55
N ALA A 71 6.26 -13.15 -4.88
CA ALA A 71 5.48 -14.14 -5.63
C ALA A 71 5.95 -15.58 -5.34
N ARG A 72 7.26 -15.80 -5.23
CA ARG A 72 7.85 -17.12 -4.91
C ARG A 72 7.75 -17.54 -3.44
N ASN A 73 7.18 -16.70 -2.58
CA ASN A 73 6.97 -16.99 -1.17
C ASN A 73 5.46 -16.92 -0.80
N PRO A 74 4.58 -17.72 -1.43
CA PRO A 74 3.12 -17.64 -1.22
C PRO A 74 2.67 -18.00 0.20
N ARG A 75 3.55 -18.64 0.99
CA ARG A 75 3.32 -18.90 2.41
C ARG A 75 3.34 -17.65 3.29
N LEU A 76 3.91 -16.55 2.81
CA LEU A 76 3.99 -15.26 3.52
C LEU A 76 3.04 -14.27 2.86
N ARG A 77 2.50 -13.33 3.65
CA ARG A 77 1.69 -12.21 3.13
C ARG A 77 2.50 -10.94 3.20
N PHE A 78 2.76 -10.29 2.08
CA PHE A 78 3.54 -9.05 2.03
C PHE A 78 2.61 -7.85 2.02
N ARG A 79 2.82 -6.91 2.93
CA ARG A 79 2.16 -5.59 2.93
C ARG A 79 3.15 -4.56 2.44
N VAL A 80 2.98 -4.07 1.21
CA VAL A 80 3.84 -3.04 0.63
C VAL A 80 3.25 -1.68 0.95
N LEU A 81 3.99 -0.87 1.71
CA LEU A 81 3.59 0.50 2.03
C LEU A 81 4.45 1.49 1.23
N THR A 82 3.81 2.37 0.47
CA THR A 82 4.50 3.38 -0.34
C THR A 82 3.98 4.80 -0.10
N ARG A 83 4.85 5.78 -0.36
CA ARG A 83 4.51 7.21 -0.49
C ARG A 83 4.63 7.69 -1.94
N ASN A 84 4.95 6.79 -2.86
CA ASN A 84 5.11 7.09 -4.28
C ASN A 84 4.09 6.26 -5.09
N ALA A 85 2.82 6.48 -4.80
CA ALA A 85 1.71 5.71 -5.35
C ALA A 85 1.61 5.82 -6.88
N TYR A 86 1.94 6.98 -7.45
CA TYR A 86 1.97 7.14 -8.91
C TYR A 86 3.03 6.24 -9.55
N ARG A 87 4.23 6.13 -8.96
CA ARG A 87 5.25 5.20 -9.47
C ARG A 87 4.84 3.74 -9.28
N MET A 88 4.17 3.42 -8.18
CA MET A 88 3.57 2.09 -7.99
C MET A 88 2.56 1.78 -9.10
N GLU A 89 1.61 2.69 -9.36
CA GLU A 89 0.61 2.56 -10.42
C GLU A 89 1.28 2.40 -11.79
N GLN A 90 2.25 3.24 -12.13
CA GLN A 90 3.03 3.11 -13.37
C GLN A 90 3.71 1.75 -13.49
N TRP A 91 4.24 1.21 -12.38
CA TRP A 91 4.93 -0.07 -12.36
C TRP A 91 3.96 -1.25 -12.58
N PHE A 92 2.77 -1.18 -11.99
CA PHE A 92 1.75 -2.23 -12.13
C PHE A 92 0.84 -2.08 -13.37
N GLY A 93 0.76 -0.90 -13.99
CA GLY A 93 -0.04 -0.63 -15.19
C GLY A 93 0.53 -1.21 -16.51
N CYS A 94 -0.14 -0.96 -17.65
CA CYS A 94 0.07 -1.66 -18.94
C CYS A 94 1.52 -1.70 -19.50
N TRP A 95 2.48 -0.92 -18.98
CA TRP A 95 3.81 -0.75 -19.60
C TRP A 95 4.96 -1.39 -18.81
N ALA A 96 4.84 -1.58 -17.50
CA ALA A 96 5.94 -2.07 -16.65
C ALA A 96 5.71 -3.47 -16.05
N SER A 97 4.46 -3.95 -15.99
CA SER A 97 4.13 -5.26 -15.42
C SER A 97 4.07 -6.39 -16.43
N SER A 98 4.12 -6.14 -17.75
CA SER A 98 3.93 -7.20 -18.75
C SER A 98 4.94 -8.34 -18.62
N GLU A 99 6.19 -8.03 -18.26
CA GLU A 99 7.22 -9.05 -18.03
C GLU A 99 6.94 -9.83 -16.73
N LEU A 100 6.66 -9.15 -15.62
CA LEU A 100 6.34 -9.84 -14.35
C LEU A 100 5.06 -10.69 -14.48
N GLN A 101 4.02 -10.15 -15.09
CA GLN A 101 2.73 -10.81 -15.32
C GLN A 101 2.89 -12.07 -16.17
N GLN A 102 3.80 -12.08 -17.15
CA GLN A 102 4.13 -13.29 -17.92
C GLN A 102 4.95 -14.32 -17.13
N MET A 103 5.61 -13.89 -16.04
CA MET A 103 6.48 -14.73 -15.21
C MET A 103 5.79 -15.33 -13.99
N VAL A 104 4.55 -14.93 -13.68
CA VAL A 104 3.79 -15.39 -12.50
C VAL A 104 2.45 -15.97 -12.94
N GLU A 105 2.03 -17.06 -12.29
CA GLU A 105 0.78 -17.74 -12.63
C GLU A 105 -0.45 -17.00 -12.08
N ASP A 106 -0.33 -16.41 -10.90
CA ASP A 106 -1.41 -15.66 -10.24
C ASP A 106 -1.18 -14.15 -10.35
N TRP A 107 -2.06 -13.48 -11.11
CA TRP A 107 -2.06 -12.02 -11.25
C TRP A 107 -3.47 -11.44 -10.98
N PRO A 108 -3.60 -10.39 -10.14
CA PRO A 108 -2.55 -9.76 -9.32
C PRO A 108 -1.96 -10.73 -8.28
N LEU A 109 -0.76 -10.42 -7.77
CA LEU A 109 -0.06 -11.28 -6.81
C LEU A 109 -0.91 -11.49 -5.54
N VAL A 110 -1.44 -12.71 -5.37
CA VAL A 110 -2.43 -13.05 -4.31
C VAL A 110 -1.89 -12.92 -2.88
N ASN A 111 -0.57 -12.93 -2.71
CA ASN A 111 0.09 -12.81 -1.42
C ASN A 111 0.73 -11.42 -1.20
N VAL A 112 0.45 -10.46 -2.08
CA VAL A 112 0.93 -9.07 -1.99
C VAL A 112 -0.25 -8.12 -1.83
N GLU A 113 -0.26 -7.41 -0.72
CA GLU A 113 -1.20 -6.35 -0.40
C GLU A 113 -0.49 -5.01 -0.64
N LEU A 114 -1.15 -4.07 -1.32
CA LEU A 114 -0.60 -2.76 -1.61
C LEU A 114 -1.26 -1.70 -0.74
N GLY A 115 -0.49 -0.74 -0.28
CA GLY A 115 -1.04 0.34 0.50
C GLY A 115 -0.24 1.62 0.44
N VAL A 116 -0.93 2.72 0.74
CA VAL A 116 -0.39 4.07 0.73
C VAL A 116 -0.45 4.69 2.11
N LEU A 117 0.54 5.53 2.42
CA LEU A 117 0.55 6.34 3.63
C LEU A 117 0.03 7.74 3.32
N ILE A 118 -1.05 8.15 4.00
CA ILE A 118 -1.61 9.50 3.90
C ILE A 118 -1.39 10.29 5.20
N ARG A 119 -1.22 11.62 5.08
CA ARG A 119 -0.97 12.54 6.20
C ARG A 119 -1.84 13.80 6.16
N ASP A 120 -2.53 14.04 5.07
CA ASP A 120 -3.36 15.22 4.77
C ASP A 120 -4.18 14.93 3.50
N GLN A 121 -5.11 15.82 3.14
CA GLN A 121 -5.95 15.65 1.95
C GLN A 121 -5.11 15.60 0.67
N ASP A 122 -4.11 16.47 0.55
CA ASP A 122 -3.23 16.51 -0.64
C ASP A 122 -2.54 15.16 -0.90
N SER A 123 -2.03 14.50 0.15
CA SER A 123 -1.47 13.14 0.02
C SER A 123 -2.55 12.09 -0.25
N ALA A 124 -3.77 12.25 0.26
CA ALA A 124 -4.88 11.37 -0.07
C ALA A 124 -5.24 11.47 -1.56
N ASP A 125 -5.47 12.67 -2.07
CA ASP A 125 -5.82 12.96 -3.47
C ASP A 125 -4.74 12.45 -4.43
N SER A 126 -3.48 12.60 -4.05
CA SER A 126 -2.34 12.16 -4.85
C SER A 126 -2.18 10.64 -4.89
N TYR A 127 -2.54 9.92 -3.81
CA TYR A 127 -2.10 8.53 -3.63
C TYR A 127 -3.24 7.50 -3.69
N VAL A 128 -4.41 7.85 -3.18
CA VAL A 128 -5.51 6.88 -3.04
C VAL A 128 -6.06 6.52 -4.43
N GLY A 129 -6.16 7.49 -5.33
CA GLY A 129 -6.61 7.23 -6.71
C GLY A 129 -5.70 6.26 -7.45
N ALA A 130 -4.38 6.50 -7.36
CA ALA A 130 -3.37 5.61 -7.93
C ALA A 130 -3.44 4.19 -7.33
N LEU A 131 -3.67 4.06 -6.01
CA LEU A 131 -3.85 2.77 -5.36
C LEU A 131 -5.09 2.04 -5.89
N VAL A 132 -6.23 2.72 -6.01
CA VAL A 132 -7.47 2.15 -6.55
C VAL A 132 -7.28 1.68 -8.00
N ALA A 133 -6.62 2.49 -8.82
CA ALA A 133 -6.29 2.16 -10.21
C ALA A 133 -5.25 1.01 -10.35
N THR A 134 -4.50 0.69 -9.29
CA THR A 134 -3.49 -0.35 -9.32
C THR A 134 -4.10 -1.74 -9.12
N PRO A 135 -3.77 -2.74 -9.95
CA PRO A 135 -4.13 -4.14 -9.70
C PRO A 135 -3.53 -4.63 -8.37
N ALA A 136 -4.39 -4.96 -7.42
CA ALA A 136 -4.00 -5.53 -6.15
C ALA A 136 -5.10 -6.44 -5.62
N GLN A 137 -4.70 -7.54 -4.97
CA GLN A 137 -5.66 -8.45 -4.33
C GLN A 137 -6.27 -7.83 -3.06
N HIS A 138 -5.52 -6.94 -2.41
CA HIS A 138 -5.96 -6.22 -1.22
C HIS A 138 -5.28 -4.85 -1.18
N ARG A 139 -6.07 -3.79 -1.03
CA ARG A 139 -5.66 -2.39 -0.96
C ARG A 139 -5.90 -1.84 0.43
N PHE A 140 -4.87 -1.26 1.04
CA PHE A 140 -5.00 -0.66 2.36
C PHE A 140 -4.48 0.77 2.43
N ILE A 141 -5.11 1.60 3.26
CA ILE A 141 -4.65 2.96 3.56
C ILE A 141 -4.08 2.98 4.96
N VAL A 142 -2.87 3.51 5.11
CA VAL A 142 -2.30 3.80 6.43
C VAL A 142 -2.49 5.28 6.73
N VAL A 143 -3.09 5.56 7.88
CA VAL A 143 -3.32 6.91 8.38
C VAL A 143 -2.49 7.11 9.65
N ASP A 144 -1.51 8.02 9.60
CA ASP A 144 -0.65 8.36 10.76
C ASP A 144 -0.61 9.87 10.96
N ARG A 145 -1.17 10.34 12.09
CA ARG A 145 -1.09 11.73 12.56
C ARG A 145 -1.45 12.74 11.46
N LEU A 146 -2.71 12.70 11.00
CA LEU A 146 -3.19 13.64 10.00
C LEU A 146 -3.00 15.10 10.47
N LYS A 147 -2.62 15.98 9.54
CA LYS A 147 -2.48 17.43 9.77
C LYS A 147 -3.82 18.18 9.73
N GLY A 148 -4.90 17.50 9.37
CA GLY A 148 -6.24 18.05 9.20
C GLY A 148 -7.25 16.93 8.96
N GLU A 149 -8.50 17.30 8.68
CA GLU A 149 -9.50 16.34 8.22
C GLU A 149 -9.17 15.83 6.81
N VAL A 150 -9.55 14.59 6.53
CA VAL A 150 -9.42 13.96 5.22
C VAL A 150 -10.76 13.34 4.86
N ASP A 151 -11.28 13.69 3.71
CA ASP A 151 -12.47 13.08 3.12
C ASP A 151 -12.03 12.03 2.10
N LEU A 152 -12.42 10.76 2.31
CA LEU A 152 -12.19 9.63 1.41
C LEU A 152 -13.46 9.27 0.61
N GLU A 153 -14.58 9.93 0.87
CA GLU A 153 -15.86 9.73 0.19
C GLU A 153 -16.00 10.59 -1.08
N GLU A 154 -15.40 11.78 -1.08
CA GLU A 154 -15.41 12.75 -2.19
C GLU A 154 -13.99 13.04 -2.67
N MET A 155 -13.35 12.02 -3.26
CA MET A 155 -11.97 12.12 -3.76
C MET A 155 -11.94 12.66 -5.18
N THR A 156 -10.97 13.52 -5.48
CA THR A 156 -10.71 13.96 -6.86
C THR A 156 -10.26 12.77 -7.70
N CYS A 157 -10.90 12.53 -8.84
CA CYS A 157 -10.48 11.43 -9.72
C CYS A 157 -9.00 11.57 -10.12
N PRO A 158 -8.22 10.48 -10.04
CA PRO A 158 -6.80 10.54 -10.38
C PRO A 158 -6.62 11.08 -11.81
N ALA A 159 -5.92 12.21 -11.94
CA ALA A 159 -5.63 12.77 -13.25
C ALA A 159 -4.74 11.79 -14.03
N GLY A 160 -5.24 11.25 -15.14
CA GLY A 160 -4.55 10.20 -15.90
C GLY A 160 -5.27 8.85 -15.93
N VAL A 161 -6.50 8.74 -15.41
CA VAL A 161 -7.38 7.61 -15.76
C VAL A 161 -7.50 7.58 -17.28
N TYR A 162 -6.92 6.53 -17.89
CA TYR A 162 -7.09 6.20 -19.28
C TYR A 162 -8.57 6.38 -19.66
N SER A 163 -8.85 7.11 -20.74
CA SER A 163 -10.20 7.12 -21.31
C SER A 163 -10.71 5.68 -21.46
N GLN A 164 -12.03 5.45 -21.33
CA GLN A 164 -12.61 4.11 -21.53
C GLN A 164 -12.10 3.46 -22.83
N ASP A 165 -11.82 4.28 -23.85
CA ASP A 165 -11.27 3.88 -25.14
C ASP A 165 -9.81 3.39 -25.06
N GLN A 166 -8.96 4.03 -24.25
CA GLN A 166 -7.58 3.60 -24.00
C GLN A 166 -7.51 2.25 -23.26
N MET A 167 -8.44 2.01 -22.33
CA MET A 167 -8.53 0.70 -21.65
C MET A 167 -9.10 -0.39 -22.54
N ARG A 168 -10.17 -0.11 -23.31
CA ARG A 168 -10.72 -1.06 -24.30
C ARG A 168 -9.72 -1.44 -25.39
N ALA A 169 -8.74 -0.57 -25.68
CA ALA A 169 -7.68 -0.81 -26.64
C ALA A 169 -6.45 -1.58 -26.08
N CYS A 170 -6.25 -1.67 -24.75
CA CYS A 170 -5.13 -2.43 -24.19
C CYS A 170 -5.52 -3.91 -24.09
N SER A 171 -5.04 -4.75 -25.02
CA SER A 171 -5.25 -6.21 -25.03
C SER A 171 -4.61 -6.97 -23.85
N ILE A 172 -3.94 -6.24 -22.94
CA ILE A 172 -3.21 -6.73 -21.77
C ILE A 172 -3.82 -6.17 -20.46
N CYS A 173 -4.76 -5.21 -20.53
CA CYS A 173 -5.44 -4.52 -19.40
C CYS A 173 -6.41 -5.41 -18.57
N VAL A 174 -6.30 -6.73 -18.61
CA VAL A 174 -7.32 -7.62 -18.01
C VAL A 174 -7.35 -7.41 -16.49
N GLY A 175 -8.45 -6.84 -15.97
CA GLY A 175 -8.72 -6.68 -14.53
C GLY A 175 -8.45 -5.28 -13.94
N THR A 176 -8.13 -4.27 -14.76
CA THR A 176 -8.01 -2.87 -14.33
C THR A 176 -9.21 -2.06 -14.78
N GLU A 177 -10.35 -2.21 -14.10
CA GLU A 177 -11.41 -1.21 -14.24
C GLU A 177 -11.01 0.02 -13.41
N PRO A 178 -11.03 1.22 -13.99
CA PRO A 178 -10.73 2.44 -13.25
C PRO A 178 -11.86 2.72 -12.26
N PRO A 179 -11.64 3.55 -11.22
CA PRO A 179 -12.71 3.96 -10.33
C PRO A 179 -13.87 4.58 -11.14
N ILE A 180 -15.10 4.31 -10.72
CA ILE A 180 -16.29 4.91 -11.35
C ILE A 180 -16.34 6.39 -10.96
N CYS A 181 -15.81 7.25 -11.84
CA CYS A 181 -15.87 8.70 -11.68
C CYS A 181 -17.28 9.23 -11.98
N GLN A 182 -17.88 9.93 -11.02
CA GLN A 182 -19.11 10.71 -11.18
C GLN A 182 -18.77 12.19 -10.99
N ASP A 183 -19.06 13.02 -12.00
CA ASP A 183 -18.82 14.47 -11.96
C ASP A 183 -17.37 14.89 -11.62
N GLY A 184 -16.39 14.03 -11.92
CA GLY A 184 -14.96 14.27 -11.67
C GLY A 184 -14.47 13.79 -10.30
N ASN A 185 -15.35 13.23 -9.47
CA ASN A 185 -15.03 12.67 -8.17
C ASN A 185 -15.34 11.16 -8.10
N TYR A 186 -14.77 10.49 -7.10
CA TYR A 186 -15.09 9.10 -6.78
C TYR A 186 -15.04 8.87 -5.27
N ASN A 187 -15.69 7.80 -4.82
CA ASN A 187 -15.67 7.39 -3.41
C ASN A 187 -14.65 6.26 -3.23
N ALA A 188 -13.48 6.57 -2.70
CA ALA A 188 -12.41 5.57 -2.56
C ALA A 188 -12.82 4.37 -1.70
N LEU A 189 -13.69 4.59 -0.71
CA LEU A 189 -14.16 3.54 0.20
C LEU A 189 -15.16 2.57 -0.46
N ARG A 190 -15.79 2.96 -1.58
CA ARG A 190 -16.68 2.09 -2.37
C ARG A 190 -15.98 1.48 -3.58
N GLU A 191 -14.96 2.16 -4.09
CA GLU A 191 -14.35 1.86 -5.38
C GLU A 191 -13.07 0.99 -5.28
N GLY A 192 -12.80 0.37 -4.13
CA GLY A 192 -11.82 -0.73 -4.06
C GLY A 192 -10.79 -0.69 -2.94
N ILE A 193 -10.97 0.15 -1.91
CA ILE A 193 -10.17 0.08 -0.68
C ILE A 193 -10.74 -0.98 0.28
N ASP A 194 -9.92 -1.94 0.70
CA ASP A 194 -10.34 -3.06 1.54
C ASP A 194 -10.16 -2.79 3.04
N GLU A 195 -9.12 -2.05 3.43
CA GLU A 195 -8.76 -1.82 4.83
C GLU A 195 -8.18 -0.42 5.07
N VAL A 196 -8.58 0.21 6.18
CA VAL A 196 -7.96 1.43 6.71
C VAL A 196 -7.26 1.13 8.04
N ILE A 197 -5.99 1.49 8.12
CA ILE A 197 -5.10 1.23 9.26
C ILE A 197 -4.81 2.55 9.98
N LEU A 198 -5.29 2.68 11.21
CA LEU A 198 -5.01 3.84 12.05
C LEU A 198 -3.70 3.63 12.82
N ALA A 199 -2.56 3.93 12.19
CA ALA A 199 -1.23 3.55 12.69
C ALA A 199 -0.79 4.29 13.97
N ALA A 200 -1.26 5.53 14.19
CA ALA A 200 -0.95 6.25 15.42
C ALA A 200 -1.66 5.59 16.63
N PRO A 201 -0.97 5.30 17.74
CA PRO A 201 -1.63 4.80 18.94
C PRO A 201 -2.55 5.85 19.54
N VAL A 202 -3.62 5.40 20.19
CA VAL A 202 -4.42 6.26 21.09
C VAL A 202 -3.52 6.59 22.27
N LEU A 203 -3.27 7.88 22.50
CA LEU A 203 -2.48 8.32 23.65
C LEU A 203 -3.22 7.92 24.93
N GLY A 204 -2.49 7.39 25.91
CA GLY A 204 -3.05 6.80 27.12
C GLY A 204 -3.80 7.79 28.04
N PRO A 205 -4.27 7.34 29.20
CA PRO A 205 -5.01 8.18 30.15
C PRO A 205 -4.18 9.42 30.53
N GLY A 206 -4.71 10.62 30.31
CA GLY A 206 -4.04 11.89 30.60
C GLY A 206 -3.60 12.70 29.37
N HIS A 207 -3.83 12.20 28.15
CA HIS A 207 -3.85 13.02 26.93
C HIS A 207 -5.31 13.13 26.51
N SER A 208 -5.90 14.31 26.78
CA SER A 208 -7.33 14.52 26.56
C SER A 208 -7.60 14.59 25.06
N ASP A 209 -8.53 13.75 24.63
CA ASP A 209 -9.18 13.71 23.33
C ASP A 209 -8.45 12.90 22.25
N GLU A 210 -9.13 11.83 21.82
CA GLU A 210 -8.81 11.17 20.56
C GLU A 210 -8.90 12.21 19.44
N PRO A 211 -7.88 12.37 18.58
CA PRO A 211 -7.90 13.38 17.54
C PRO A 211 -9.18 13.26 16.69
N ALA A 212 -9.89 14.38 16.49
CA ALA A 212 -11.18 14.40 15.79
C ALA A 212 -11.16 13.70 14.42
N TRP A 213 -10.02 13.78 13.71
CA TRP A 213 -9.82 13.11 12.42
C TRP A 213 -10.00 11.59 12.50
N ARG A 214 -9.73 10.93 13.65
CA ARG A 214 -9.92 9.48 13.80
C ARG A 214 -11.39 9.11 13.79
N GLY A 215 -12.22 9.85 14.53
CA GLY A 215 -13.66 9.68 14.54
C GLY A 215 -14.27 9.88 13.16
N ASN A 216 -13.78 10.91 12.44
CA ASN A 216 -14.18 11.19 11.06
C ASN A 216 -13.85 10.02 10.11
N ILE A 217 -12.61 9.53 10.09
CA ILE A 217 -12.21 8.37 9.26
C ILE A 217 -12.98 7.11 9.63
N ILE A 218 -13.17 6.84 10.93
CA ILE A 218 -13.96 5.70 11.41
C ILE A 218 -15.41 5.79 10.92
N GLY A 219 -16.00 6.98 10.97
CA GLY A 219 -17.35 7.25 10.49
C GLY A 219 -17.49 6.93 9.00
N GLN A 220 -16.58 7.45 8.18
CA GLN A 220 -16.58 7.19 6.73
C GLN A 220 -16.42 5.69 6.42
N CYS A 221 -15.50 5.00 7.10
CA CYS A 221 -15.27 3.56 6.91
C CYS A 221 -16.49 2.73 7.31
N ASN A 222 -17.09 3.01 8.48
CA ASN A 222 -18.29 2.30 8.94
C ASN A 222 -19.46 2.51 7.97
N LYS A 223 -19.66 3.73 7.47
CA LYS A 223 -20.72 4.06 6.51
C LYS A 223 -20.57 3.29 5.20
N ASN A 224 -19.34 2.98 4.79
CA ASN A 224 -19.03 2.29 3.53
C ASN A 224 -18.63 0.82 3.71
N ASN A 225 -18.79 0.24 4.91
CA ASN A 225 -18.44 -1.15 5.24
C ASN A 225 -16.97 -1.53 4.99
N VAL A 226 -16.04 -0.58 5.13
CA VAL A 226 -14.60 -0.82 4.97
C VAL A 226 -13.98 -1.30 6.29
N SER A 227 -13.09 -2.29 6.22
CA SER A 227 -12.41 -2.83 7.41
C SER A 227 -11.51 -1.79 8.07
N ILE A 228 -11.45 -1.77 9.40
CA ILE A 228 -10.63 -0.82 10.16
C ILE A 228 -9.70 -1.57 11.12
N PHE A 229 -8.40 -1.39 10.96
CA PHE A 229 -7.43 -1.82 11.96
C PHE A 229 -7.18 -0.70 12.98
N ARG A 230 -7.37 -1.03 14.27
CA ARG A 230 -7.07 -0.14 15.39
C ARG A 230 -6.04 -0.80 16.31
N PRO A 231 -4.85 -0.21 16.49
CA PRO A 231 -3.92 -0.68 17.51
C PRO A 231 -4.61 -0.52 18.87
N ARG A 232 -4.64 -1.58 19.68
CA ARG A 232 -5.08 -1.42 21.08
C ARG A 232 -4.08 -0.52 21.80
N PRO A 233 -4.54 0.34 22.73
CA PRO A 233 -3.61 1.04 23.61
C PRO A 233 -2.72 0.00 24.32
N PRO A 234 -1.45 0.33 24.63
CA PRO A 234 -0.67 -0.51 25.51
C PRO A 234 -1.47 -0.72 26.80
N ASN A 235 -1.61 -1.98 27.23
CA ASN A 235 -2.23 -2.28 28.52
C ASN A 235 -1.52 -1.45 29.61
N PRO A 236 -2.27 -0.86 30.56
CA PRO A 236 -1.67 -0.18 31.70
C PRO A 236 -0.78 -1.13 32.52
#